data_AF-A0A257UNS9-F1
#
_entry.id   AF-A0A257UNS9-F1
#
_cell.length_a   1.000
_cell.length_b   1.000
_cell.length_c   1.000
_cell.angle_alpha   90.00
_cell.angle_beta   90.00
_cell.angle_gamma   90.00
#
_symmetry.space_group_name_H-M   'P 1'
#
loop_
_entity.id
_entity.type
_entity.pdbx_description
1 polymer ?
#
loop_
_entity_poly.entity_id
_entity_poly.type
_entity_poly.pdbx_seq_one_letter_code
_entity_poly.pdbx_strand_id
1 'polypeptide(L)'
;GVIEGKPALEETLETYATRIENAGQSVFREPKQELGEAITEARKTRRELAAMIGHMRGKEEQRKDLLWIGLCTALSVFILTFVSAPLIYRHLPFGWDATVAAIVMGQPDRVAAGSALMREANPSVWNQIVGDWNLISGNKANAKAVVTCESEAMKSHKAQDCRITVPAGK
;
A
#
# COMPACT_ATOMS: atom_id res chain seq x y z
N GLY A 1 -19.32 -6.63 -105.33
CA GLY A 1 -20.74 -6.99 -105.21
C GLY A 1 -21.43 -5.91 -104.42
N VAL A 2 -22.45 -5.33 -105.03
CA VAL A 2 -23.43 -4.36 -104.49
C VAL A 2 -24.15 -4.96 -103.26
N ILE A 3 -24.60 -4.12 -102.31
CA ILE A 3 -25.99 -3.88 -101.80
C ILE A 3 -25.83 -2.96 -100.55
N GLU A 4 -26.00 -1.64 -100.65
CA GLU A 4 -27.25 -0.88 -100.51
C GLU A 4 -27.92 -0.91 -99.11
N GLY A 5 -27.89 0.27 -98.46
CA GLY A 5 -29.05 0.93 -97.87
C GLY A 5 -29.81 0.24 -96.74
N LYS A 6 -29.63 0.71 -95.50
CA LYS A 6 -30.70 0.72 -94.50
C LYS A 6 -30.71 2.02 -93.68
N PRO A 7 -31.53 3.02 -94.04
CA PRO A 7 -31.80 4.22 -93.21
C PRO A 7 -32.70 3.90 -91.99
N ALA A 8 -32.77 2.64 -91.57
CA ALA A 8 -33.63 2.18 -90.48
C ALA A 8 -32.94 2.15 -89.11
N LEU A 9 -31.64 2.47 -89.05
CA LEU A 9 -30.86 2.44 -87.80
C LEU A 9 -30.90 3.78 -87.04
N GLU A 10 -31.15 4.90 -87.71
CA GLU A 10 -31.10 6.23 -87.09
C GLU A 10 -32.33 6.53 -86.23
N GLU A 11 -33.54 6.24 -86.72
CA GLU A 11 -34.81 6.33 -85.94
C GLU A 11 -34.82 5.38 -84.71
N THR A 12 -34.13 4.24 -84.84
CA THR A 12 -34.09 3.23 -83.80
C THR A 12 -33.10 3.63 -82.70
N LEU A 13 -31.99 4.30 -83.02
CA LEU A 13 -30.97 4.65 -82.03
C LEU A 13 -31.43 5.72 -81.03
N GLU A 14 -32.14 6.77 -81.46
CA GLU A 14 -32.63 7.79 -80.51
C GLU A 14 -33.67 7.23 -79.54
N THR A 15 -34.55 6.35 -80.03
CA THR A 15 -35.56 5.69 -79.21
C THR A 15 -34.94 4.74 -78.18
N TYR A 16 -33.84 4.05 -78.54
CA TYR A 16 -33.12 3.16 -77.62
C TYR A 16 -32.24 3.95 -76.65
N ALA A 17 -31.57 5.03 -77.08
CA ALA A 17 -30.79 5.89 -76.19
C ALA A 17 -31.67 6.54 -75.11
N THR A 18 -32.82 7.08 -75.50
CA THR A 18 -33.78 7.70 -74.56
C THR A 18 -34.38 6.68 -73.60
N ARG A 19 -34.61 5.44 -74.05
CA ARG A 19 -35.08 4.35 -73.17
C ARG A 19 -33.98 3.83 -72.25
N ILE A 20 -32.73 3.77 -72.68
CA ILE A 20 -31.59 3.36 -71.85
C ILE A 20 -31.28 4.45 -70.81
N GLU A 21 -31.41 5.72 -71.14
CA GLU A 21 -31.19 6.82 -70.20
C GLU A 21 -32.31 6.92 -69.15
N ASN A 22 -33.57 6.75 -69.57
CA ASN A 22 -34.71 6.67 -68.63
C ASN A 22 -34.70 5.39 -67.78
N ALA A 23 -34.34 4.25 -68.36
CA ALA A 23 -34.16 3.00 -67.61
C ALA A 23 -32.92 3.03 -66.72
N GLY A 24 -31.84 3.71 -67.15
CA GLY A 24 -30.65 3.92 -66.35
C GLY A 24 -30.93 4.79 -65.12
N GLN A 25 -31.70 5.87 -65.27
CA GLN A 25 -32.09 6.69 -64.12
C GLN A 25 -32.94 5.95 -63.08
N SER A 26 -33.85 5.07 -63.50
CA SER A 26 -34.62 4.25 -62.54
C SER A 26 -33.75 3.15 -61.90
N VAL A 27 -32.91 2.47 -62.69
CA VAL A 27 -32.02 1.40 -62.23
C VAL A 27 -30.93 1.90 -61.27
N PHE A 28 -30.51 3.16 -61.35
CA PHE A 28 -29.53 3.72 -60.42
C PHE A 28 -30.14 4.47 -59.23
N ARG A 29 -31.42 4.86 -59.25
CA ARG A 29 -32.04 5.62 -58.15
C ARG A 29 -32.34 4.73 -56.94
N GLU A 30 -32.94 3.57 -57.16
CA GLU A 30 -33.27 2.60 -56.10
C GLU A 30 -32.01 2.10 -55.36
N PRO A 31 -30.96 1.60 -56.04
CA PRO A 31 -29.76 1.14 -55.34
C PRO A 31 -28.96 2.29 -54.72
N LYS A 32 -29.05 3.54 -55.21
CA LYS A 32 -28.42 4.69 -54.53
C LYS A 32 -29.11 5.05 -53.22
N GLN A 33 -30.44 4.89 -53.14
CA GLN A 33 -31.19 5.10 -51.91
C GLN A 33 -30.89 3.99 -50.91
N GLU A 34 -30.95 2.72 -51.34
CA GLU A 34 -30.64 1.58 -50.47
C GLU A 34 -29.17 1.55 -50.02
N LEU A 35 -28.21 1.88 -50.90
CA LEU A 35 -26.81 2.05 -50.47
C LEU A 35 -26.65 3.24 -49.54
N GLY A 36 -27.37 4.34 -49.77
CA GLY A 36 -27.37 5.50 -48.88
C GLY A 36 -27.85 5.13 -47.47
N GLU A 37 -28.96 4.42 -47.38
CA GLU A 37 -29.50 3.86 -46.12
C GLU A 37 -28.53 2.87 -45.49
N ALA A 38 -27.99 1.90 -46.23
CA ALA A 38 -27.02 0.94 -45.72
C ALA A 38 -25.72 1.61 -45.23
N ILE A 39 -25.23 2.65 -45.92
CA ILE A 39 -24.03 3.41 -45.50
C ILE A 39 -24.33 4.23 -44.26
N THR A 40 -25.52 4.83 -44.15
CA THR A 40 -25.91 5.60 -42.96
C THR A 40 -26.11 4.69 -41.75
N GLU A 41 -26.73 3.53 -41.93
CA GLU A 41 -26.88 2.52 -40.90
C GLU A 41 -25.51 1.96 -40.49
N ALA A 42 -24.65 1.57 -41.43
CA ALA A 42 -23.29 1.12 -41.14
C ALA A 42 -22.44 2.19 -40.44
N ARG A 43 -22.59 3.48 -40.78
CA ARG A 43 -21.96 4.57 -40.03
C ARG A 43 -22.49 4.69 -38.61
N LYS A 44 -23.78 4.47 -38.40
CA LYS A 44 -24.40 4.50 -37.06
C LYS A 44 -23.87 3.35 -36.22
N THR A 45 -23.86 2.12 -36.74
CA THR A 45 -23.31 0.95 -36.06
C THR A 45 -21.81 1.11 -35.77
N ARG A 46 -21.04 1.67 -36.72
CA ARG A 46 -19.61 1.97 -36.49
C ARG A 46 -19.39 3.04 -35.42
N ARG A 47 -20.23 4.08 -35.35
CA ARG A 47 -20.14 5.10 -34.30
C ARG A 47 -20.50 4.54 -32.93
N GLU A 48 -21.51 3.67 -32.85
CA GLU A 48 -21.89 2.98 -31.62
C GLU A 48 -20.78 2.03 -31.16
N LEU A 49 -20.17 1.26 -32.06
CA LEU A 49 -18.99 0.44 -31.75
C LEU A 49 -17.78 1.29 -31.32
N ALA A 50 -17.50 2.40 -32.01
CA ALA A 50 -16.39 3.29 -31.67
C ALA A 50 -16.59 3.94 -30.29
N ALA A 51 -17.82 4.33 -29.95
CA ALA A 51 -18.17 4.84 -28.62
C ALA A 51 -18.00 3.77 -27.53
N MET A 52 -18.43 2.53 -27.80
CA MET A 52 -18.28 1.40 -26.87
C MET A 52 -16.80 1.01 -26.67
N ILE A 53 -16.01 0.98 -27.74
CA ILE A 53 -14.56 0.71 -27.69
C ILE A 53 -13.81 1.85 -26.98
N GLY A 54 -14.23 3.10 -27.18
CA GLY A 54 -13.69 4.27 -26.48
C GLY A 54 -13.91 4.19 -24.96
N HIS A 55 -15.06 3.67 -24.52
CA HIS A 55 -15.33 3.44 -23.09
C HIS A 55 -14.55 2.27 -22.47
N MET A 56 -14.16 1.27 -23.26
CA MET A 56 -13.34 0.15 -22.77
C MET A 56 -11.87 0.55 -22.59
N ARG A 57 -11.29 1.31 -23.53
CA ARG A 57 -9.90 1.81 -23.42
C ARG A 57 -9.70 2.76 -22.25
N GLY A 58 -10.66 3.67 -22.02
CA GLY A 58 -10.56 4.62 -20.89
C GLY A 58 -10.58 3.94 -19.52
N LYS A 59 -11.26 2.79 -19.37
CA LYS A 59 -11.36 2.08 -18.09
C LYS A 59 -10.07 1.38 -17.65
N GLU A 60 -9.27 0.89 -18.58
CA GLU A 60 -8.02 0.19 -18.23
C GLU A 60 -6.91 1.17 -17.82
N GLU A 61 -6.78 2.30 -18.53
CA GLU A 61 -5.83 3.36 -18.13
C GLU A 61 -6.25 4.03 -16.82
N GLN A 62 -7.54 4.35 -16.65
CA GLN A 62 -8.04 4.90 -15.39
C GLN A 62 -7.81 3.98 -14.20
N ARG A 63 -7.95 2.65 -14.38
CA ARG A 63 -7.66 1.69 -13.31
C ARG A 63 -6.17 1.64 -12.98
N LYS A 64 -5.29 1.71 -13.98
CA LYS A 64 -3.85 1.76 -13.75
C LYS A 64 -3.44 3.01 -12.98
N ASP A 65 -3.99 4.16 -13.35
CA ASP A 65 -3.70 5.42 -12.68
C ASP A 65 -4.26 5.44 -11.24
N LEU A 66 -5.48 4.94 -11.03
CA LEU A 66 -6.06 4.81 -9.69
C LEU A 66 -5.26 3.84 -8.81
N LEU A 67 -4.77 2.72 -9.37
CA LEU A 67 -3.92 1.78 -8.65
C LEU A 67 -2.56 2.39 -8.31
N TRP A 68 -1.97 3.17 -9.21
CA TRP A 68 -0.71 3.87 -8.96
C TRP A 68 -0.85 4.97 -7.91
N ILE A 69 -1.92 5.77 -7.97
CA ILE A 69 -2.22 6.79 -6.96
C ILE A 69 -2.48 6.12 -5.60
N GLY A 70 -3.22 5.01 -5.58
CA GLY A 70 -3.43 4.20 -4.38
C GLY A 70 -2.13 3.65 -3.79
N LEU A 71 -1.22 3.15 -4.63
CA LEU A 71 0.08 2.63 -4.19
C LEU A 71 0.97 3.74 -3.62
N CYS A 72 1.07 4.87 -4.33
CA CYS A 72 1.88 6.01 -3.90
C CYS A 72 1.37 6.61 -2.59
N THR A 73 0.05 6.74 -2.43
CA THR A 73 -0.56 7.24 -1.18
C THR A 73 -0.34 6.27 -0.02
N ALA A 74 -0.54 4.97 -0.23
CA ALA A 74 -0.27 3.95 0.79
C ALA A 74 1.20 3.95 1.23
N LEU A 75 2.14 4.03 0.29
CA LEU A 75 3.57 4.15 0.58
C LEU A 75 3.89 5.44 1.35
N SER A 76 3.33 6.58 0.94
CA SER A 76 3.58 7.85 1.63
C SER A 76 3.07 7.82 3.08
N VAL A 77 1.89 7.22 3.33
CA VAL A 77 1.32 7.09 4.68
C VAL A 77 2.17 6.12 5.50
N PHE A 78 2.59 5.00 4.91
CA PHE A 78 3.45 4.03 5.59
C PHE A 78 4.79 4.63 5.99
N ILE A 79 5.44 5.37 5.09
CA ILE A 79 6.70 6.06 5.40
C ILE A 79 6.47 7.14 6.45
N LEU A 80 5.40 7.94 6.34
CA LEU A 80 5.07 8.94 7.35
C LEU A 80 4.85 8.29 8.71
N THR A 81 4.04 7.25 8.82
CA THR A 81 3.75 6.61 10.12
C THR A 81 4.99 5.91 10.69
N PHE A 82 5.73 5.12 9.91
CA PHE A 82 6.87 4.38 10.43
C PHE A 82 8.12 5.23 10.67
N VAL A 83 8.33 6.31 9.90
CA VAL A 83 9.50 7.18 10.08
C VAL A 83 9.21 8.30 11.08
N SER A 84 8.00 8.86 11.10
CA SER A 84 7.66 9.93 12.05
C SER A 84 7.26 9.41 13.43
N ALA A 85 6.78 8.16 13.57
CA ALA A 85 6.53 7.58 14.90
C ALA A 85 7.79 7.62 15.79
N PRO A 86 8.96 7.06 15.42
CA PRO A 86 10.13 7.10 16.30
C PRO A 86 10.67 8.52 16.54
N LEU A 87 10.41 9.48 15.65
CA LEU A 87 10.89 10.86 15.79
C LEU A 87 9.98 11.73 16.66
N ILE A 88 8.66 11.56 16.59
CA ILE A 88 7.70 12.26 17.45
C ILE A 88 7.73 11.68 18.88
N TYR A 89 7.98 10.38 19.02
CA TYR A 89 8.15 9.71 20.32
C TYR A 89 9.38 10.20 21.10
N ARG A 90 10.41 10.73 20.43
CA ARG A 90 11.60 11.31 21.09
C ARG A 90 11.31 12.62 21.83
N HIS A 91 10.19 13.30 21.51
CA HIS A 91 9.88 14.66 21.98
C HIS A 91 8.61 14.78 22.81
N LEU A 92 7.85 13.69 23.06
CA LEU A 92 6.74 13.73 24.00
C LEU A 92 7.26 13.57 25.44
N PRO A 93 7.09 14.59 26.33
CA PRO A 93 7.59 14.55 27.71
C PRO A 93 6.75 13.68 28.67
N PHE A 94 5.92 12.77 28.14
CA PHE A 94 5.12 11.85 28.93
C PHE A 94 5.07 10.49 28.22
N GLY A 95 5.93 9.55 28.64
CA GLY A 95 5.52 8.33 29.33
C GLY A 95 4.57 7.30 28.69
N TRP A 96 4.35 7.24 27.38
CA TRP A 96 3.50 6.20 26.77
C TRP A 96 4.25 5.01 26.14
N ASP A 97 5.58 5.03 26.13
CA ASP A 97 6.42 3.94 25.58
C ASP A 97 6.44 2.66 26.44
N ALA A 98 6.23 2.76 27.75
CA ALA A 98 6.39 1.62 28.64
C ALA A 98 5.25 0.59 28.52
N THR A 99 4.01 1.05 28.28
CA THR A 99 2.84 0.17 28.25
C THR A 99 2.74 -0.61 26.94
N VAL A 100 3.13 -0.01 25.81
CA VAL A 100 3.00 -0.65 24.49
C VAL A 100 4.20 -1.54 24.17
N ALA A 101 5.42 -1.17 24.59
CA ALA A 101 6.59 -2.06 24.46
C ALA A 101 6.46 -3.31 25.35
N ALA A 102 5.83 -3.20 26.53
CA ALA A 102 5.54 -4.35 27.40
C ALA A 102 4.55 -5.35 26.77
N ILE A 103 3.61 -4.87 25.95
CA ILE A 103 2.63 -5.72 25.24
C ILE A 103 3.29 -6.48 24.08
N VAL A 104 4.24 -5.87 23.36
CA VAL A 104 4.93 -6.51 22.23
C VAL A 104 6.02 -7.49 22.69
N MET A 105 6.65 -7.27 23.84
CA MET A 105 7.74 -8.13 24.34
C MET A 105 7.30 -9.23 25.31
N GLY A 106 6.00 -9.35 25.63
CA GLY A 106 5.47 -10.43 26.46
C GLY A 106 6.02 -10.49 27.89
N GLN A 107 6.70 -9.43 28.36
CA GLN A 107 7.14 -9.29 29.75
C GLN A 107 6.64 -7.97 30.34
N PRO A 108 5.78 -8.03 31.36
CA PRO A 108 4.96 -6.89 31.83
C PRO A 108 5.75 -5.82 32.61
N ASP A 109 7.07 -5.94 32.74
CA ASP A 109 7.84 -5.12 33.66
C ASP A 109 9.16 -4.64 33.02
N ARG A 110 9.42 -3.33 33.04
CA ARG A 110 10.67 -2.73 32.53
C ARG A 110 11.91 -3.32 33.22
N VAL A 111 11.77 -3.70 34.48
CA VAL A 111 12.81 -4.39 35.25
C VAL A 111 12.98 -5.83 34.75
N ALA A 112 11.89 -6.52 34.38
CA ALA A 112 11.98 -7.85 33.78
C ALA A 112 12.70 -7.83 32.43
N ALA A 113 12.38 -6.87 31.56
CA ALA A 113 13.08 -6.69 30.29
C ALA A 113 14.58 -6.36 30.48
N GLY A 114 14.91 -5.46 31.41
CA GLY A 114 16.30 -5.17 31.75
C GLY A 114 17.05 -6.38 32.33
N SER A 115 16.37 -7.17 33.17
CA SER A 115 16.93 -8.39 33.76
C SER A 115 17.17 -9.49 32.71
N ALA A 116 16.29 -9.59 31.71
CA ALA A 116 16.43 -10.52 30.60
C ALA A 116 17.64 -10.16 29.73
N LEU A 117 17.80 -8.87 29.40
CA LEU A 117 18.94 -8.38 28.63
C LEU A 117 20.27 -8.62 29.35
N MET A 118 20.35 -8.33 30.65
CA MET A 118 21.55 -8.57 31.44
C MET A 118 21.89 -10.06 31.55
N ARG A 119 20.87 -10.90 31.74
CA ARG A 119 21.02 -12.37 31.79
C ARG A 119 21.52 -12.93 30.46
N GLU A 120 21.03 -12.42 29.34
CA GLU A 120 21.45 -12.84 28.01
C GLU A 120 22.86 -12.35 27.66
N ALA A 121 23.20 -11.10 28.02
CA ALA A 121 24.51 -10.53 27.76
C ALA A 121 25.63 -11.21 28.56
N ASN A 122 25.40 -11.51 29.85
CA ASN A 122 26.36 -12.27 30.66
C ASN A 122 25.66 -13.00 31.83
N PRO A 123 25.37 -14.32 31.67
CA PRO A 123 24.69 -15.10 32.70
C PRO A 123 25.46 -15.21 34.01
N SER A 124 26.80 -15.26 33.96
CA SER A 124 27.63 -15.42 35.15
C SER A 124 27.59 -14.17 36.03
N VAL A 125 27.75 -13.00 35.42
CA VAL A 125 27.65 -11.70 36.11
C VAL A 125 26.23 -11.48 36.64
N TRP A 126 25.21 -11.82 35.86
CA TRP A 126 23.83 -11.73 36.31
C TRP A 126 23.56 -12.57 37.57
N ASN A 127 24.06 -13.81 37.62
CA ASN A 127 23.90 -14.67 38.78
C ASN A 127 24.62 -14.14 40.03
N GLN A 128 25.79 -13.49 39.87
CA GLN A 128 26.48 -12.83 40.98
C GLN A 128 25.64 -11.66 41.54
N ILE A 129 25.14 -10.78 40.66
CA ILE A 129 24.29 -9.65 41.07
C ILE A 129 23.06 -10.14 41.83
N VAL A 130 22.37 -11.17 41.32
CA VAL A 130 21.20 -11.75 41.99
C VAL A 130 21.58 -12.40 43.33
N GLY A 131 22.74 -13.07 43.39
CA GLY A 131 23.27 -13.64 44.63
C GLY A 131 23.51 -12.59 45.71
N ASP A 132 24.22 -11.52 45.37
CA ASP A 132 24.51 -10.40 46.26
C ASP A 132 23.24 -9.67 46.70
N TRP A 133 22.34 -9.43 45.75
CA TRP A 133 21.04 -8.83 46.03
C TRP A 133 20.23 -9.69 47.00
N ASN A 134 20.18 -11.02 46.79
CA ASN A 134 19.44 -11.93 47.66
C ASN A 134 20.08 -12.06 49.05
N LEU A 135 21.41 -11.98 49.17
CA LEU A 135 22.11 -11.97 50.46
C LEU A 135 21.69 -10.77 51.32
N ILE A 136 21.55 -9.59 50.69
CA ILE A 136 21.17 -8.35 51.38
C ILE A 136 19.66 -8.29 51.59
N SER A 137 18.88 -8.41 50.52
CA SER A 137 17.42 -8.22 50.53
C SER A 137 16.65 -9.40 51.13
N GLY A 138 17.18 -10.62 51.02
CA GLY A 138 16.59 -11.83 51.58
C GLY A 138 16.62 -11.87 53.11
N ASN A 139 17.44 -11.03 53.75
CA ASN A 139 17.48 -10.85 55.19
C ASN A 139 17.17 -9.39 55.55
N LYS A 140 15.99 -9.16 56.16
CA LYS A 140 15.55 -7.82 56.58
C LYS A 140 16.56 -7.10 57.48
N ALA A 141 17.31 -7.83 58.32
CA ALA A 141 18.33 -7.24 59.17
C ALA A 141 19.54 -6.76 58.34
N ASN A 142 19.97 -7.52 57.33
CA ASN A 142 21.04 -7.11 56.41
C ASN A 142 20.60 -5.90 55.59
N ALA A 143 19.40 -5.92 54.99
CA ALA A 143 18.87 -4.81 54.23
C ALA A 143 18.84 -3.51 55.06
N LYS A 144 18.38 -3.58 56.31
CA LYS A 144 18.40 -2.44 57.23
C LYS A 144 19.82 -1.99 57.57
N ALA A 145 20.72 -2.93 57.87
CA ALA A 145 22.10 -2.62 58.23
C ALA A 145 22.83 -1.88 57.10
N VAL A 146 22.65 -2.29 55.84
CA VAL A 146 23.26 -1.62 54.67
C VAL A 146 22.72 -0.20 54.50
N VAL A 147 21.39 0.00 54.56
CA VAL A 147 20.80 1.35 54.42
C VAL A 147 21.25 2.29 55.53
N THR A 148 21.31 1.80 56.78
CA THR A 148 21.81 2.61 57.90
C THR A 148 23.29 2.94 57.74
N CYS A 149 24.10 1.96 57.34
CA CYS A 149 25.52 2.13 57.06
C CYS A 149 25.78 3.19 56.00
N GLU A 150 25.08 3.12 54.86
CA GLU A 150 25.18 4.11 53.79
C GLU A 150 24.80 5.51 54.31
N SER A 151 23.71 5.60 55.09
CA SER A 151 23.30 6.86 55.70
C SER A 151 24.37 7.45 56.63
N GLU A 152 25.03 6.61 57.44
CA GLU A 152 26.09 7.04 58.36
C GLU A 152 27.37 7.40 57.64
N ALA A 153 27.75 6.68 56.59
CA ALA A 153 28.88 7.04 55.73
C ALA A 153 28.67 8.41 55.08
N MET A 154 27.45 8.66 54.56
CA MET A 154 27.09 9.94 53.98
C MET A 154 27.07 11.08 55.02
N LYS A 155 26.59 10.83 56.23
CA LYS A 155 26.56 11.85 57.31
C LYS A 155 27.94 12.16 57.88
N SER A 156 28.77 11.13 58.04
CA SER A 156 30.10 11.26 58.66
C SER A 156 31.18 11.69 57.67
N HIS A 157 30.91 11.58 56.36
CA HIS A 157 31.88 11.76 55.27
C HIS A 157 33.15 10.90 55.45
N LYS A 158 32.99 9.75 56.11
CA LYS A 158 34.07 8.80 56.40
C LYS A 158 33.65 7.39 55.99
N ALA A 159 34.62 6.56 55.64
CA ALA A 159 34.39 5.14 55.43
C ALA A 159 33.78 4.50 56.69
N GLN A 160 32.79 3.63 56.50
CA GLN A 160 32.12 2.91 57.57
C GLN A 160 32.30 1.40 57.35
N ASP A 161 32.69 0.70 58.41
CA ASP A 161 32.77 -0.75 58.41
C ASP A 161 31.45 -1.35 58.90
N CYS A 162 30.77 -2.07 58.01
CA CYS A 162 29.42 -2.56 58.27
C CYS A 162 29.36 -4.08 58.13
N ARG A 163 28.69 -4.70 59.11
CA ARG A 163 28.61 -6.17 59.20
C ARG A 163 27.27 -6.65 58.66
N ILE A 164 27.33 -7.52 57.66
CA ILE A 164 26.18 -8.31 57.22
C ILE A 164 26.27 -9.72 57.79
N THR A 165 25.12 -10.34 58.02
CA THR A 165 25.03 -11.71 58.51
C THR A 165 24.73 -12.65 57.34
N VAL A 166 25.68 -13.52 57.03
CA VAL A 166 25.48 -14.61 56.07
C VAL A 166 24.85 -15.78 56.82
N PRO A 167 23.62 -16.20 56.48
CA PRO A 167 23.02 -17.36 57.12
C PRO A 167 23.80 -18.63 56.75
N ALA A 168 23.94 -19.56 57.71
CA ALA A 168 24.51 -20.87 57.41
C ALA A 168 23.64 -21.57 56.37
N GLY A 169 24.27 -22.12 55.32
CA GLY A 169 23.59 -22.98 54.36
C GLY A 169 23.00 -24.19 55.08
N LYS A 170 21.77 -24.56 54.73
CA LYS A 170 21.25 -25.88 55.07
C LYS A 170 21.84 -26.93 54.13
#